data_AF-X1SPD2-F1
#
_entry.id   AF-X1SPD2-F1
#
_cell.length_a   1.000
_cell.length_b   1.000
_cell.length_c   1.000
_cell.angle_alpha   90.00
_cell.angle_beta   90.00
_cell.angle_gamma   90.00
#
_symmetry.space_group_name_H-M   'P 1'
#
loop_
_entity.id
_entity.type
_entity.pdbx_description
1 polymer ?
#
loop_
_entity_poly.entity_id
_entity_poly.type
_entity_poly.pdbx_seq_one_letter_code
_entity_poly.pdbx_strand_id
1 'polypeptide(L)'
;SLLRNFTNAHVVLGSAEGYGHTWCQVDGQILETTYTSAGPVPAPENYCPYVLFNEEEVIELWPGALREVFELGRDEASKLNLIAQALGD
;
A
#
# COMPACT_ATOMS: atom_id res chain seq x y z
N SER A 1 12.58 10.43 -0.31
CA SER A 1 11.71 9.24 -0.23
C SER A 1 12.55 7.97 -0.09
N LEU A 2 12.03 6.90 0.54
CA LEU A 2 12.62 5.54 0.50
C LEU A 2 12.79 5.02 -0.95
N LEU A 3 12.01 5.57 -1.89
CA LEU A 3 12.07 5.23 -3.31
C LEU A 3 13.31 5.77 -4.04
N ARG A 4 14.07 6.72 -3.47
CA ARG A 4 15.19 7.38 -4.17
C ARG A 4 16.31 6.46 -4.63
N ASN A 5 16.42 5.29 -4.01
CA ASN A 5 17.46 4.30 -4.32
C ASN A 5 17.01 3.24 -5.34
N PHE A 6 15.75 3.32 -5.80
CA PHE A 6 15.17 2.34 -6.71
C PHE A 6 14.73 3.01 -8.00
N THR A 7 15.10 2.43 -9.14
CA THR A 7 14.56 2.83 -10.44
C THR A 7 13.17 2.22 -10.58
N ASN A 8 12.20 2.98 -11.12
CA ASN A 8 10.84 2.48 -11.39
C ASN A 8 10.06 1.99 -10.14
N ALA A 9 10.27 2.66 -9.01
CA ALA A 9 9.60 2.35 -7.75
C ALA A 9 8.48 3.34 -7.45
N HIS A 10 7.34 2.82 -6.99
CA HIS A 10 6.18 3.60 -6.61
C HIS A 10 5.71 3.22 -5.21
N VAL A 11 5.23 4.20 -4.45
CA VAL A 11 4.31 3.91 -3.35
C VAL A 11 2.93 3.70 -3.98
N VAL A 12 2.23 2.70 -3.48
CA VAL A 12 0.93 2.29 -3.96
C VAL A 12 -0.10 2.57 -2.87
N LEU A 13 -1.18 3.26 -3.23
CA LEU A 13 -2.41 3.28 -2.45
C LEU A 13 -3.39 2.30 -3.07
N GLY A 14 -4.04 1.49 -2.24
CA GLY A 14 -5.06 0.59 -2.70
C GLY A 14 -5.71 -0.18 -1.57
N SER A 15 -6.13 -1.41 -1.86
CA SER A 15 -6.68 -2.31 -0.86
C SER A 15 -5.89 -3.62 -0.78
N ALA A 16 -5.76 -4.14 0.44
CA ALA A 16 -5.31 -5.50 0.73
C ALA A 16 -6.46 -6.21 1.45
N GLU A 17 -6.96 -7.32 0.88
CA GLU A 17 -8.11 -8.06 1.43
C GLU A 17 -9.37 -7.19 1.67
N GLY A 18 -9.56 -6.15 0.86
CA GLY A 18 -10.69 -5.22 0.98
C GLY A 18 -10.49 -4.07 1.97
N TYR A 19 -9.35 -4.03 2.67
CA TYR A 19 -9.00 -2.93 3.59
C TYR A 19 -8.02 -1.96 2.96
N GLY A 20 -8.23 -0.66 3.21
CA GLY A 20 -7.30 0.38 2.76
C GLY A 20 -5.87 0.11 3.24
N HIS A 21 -4.93 0.02 2.30
CA HIS A 21 -3.54 -0.33 2.57
C HIS A 21 -2.60 0.46 1.67
N THR A 22 -1.34 0.59 2.11
CA THR A 22 -0.28 1.30 1.38
C THR A 22 0.98 0.47 1.39
N TRP A 23 1.61 0.28 0.23
CA TRP A 23 2.80 -0.57 0.06
C TRP A 23 3.73 0.01 -1.01
N CYS A 24 4.85 -0.66 -1.30
CA CYS A 24 5.74 -0.28 -2.38
C CYS A 24 5.67 -1.29 -3.53
N GLN A 25 5.81 -0.82 -4.76
CA GLN A 25 6.03 -1.66 -5.94
C GLN A 25 7.34 -1.26 -6.60
N VAL A 26 8.18 -2.26 -6.93
CA VAL A 26 9.43 -2.08 -7.67
C VAL A 26 9.44 -3.09 -8.82
N ASP A 27 9.56 -2.62 -10.05
CA ASP A 27 9.59 -3.48 -11.26
C ASP A 27 8.45 -4.51 -11.33
N GLY A 28 7.25 -4.09 -10.92
CA GLY A 28 6.06 -4.95 -10.91
C GLY A 28 5.97 -5.90 -9.71
N GLN A 29 7.00 -5.97 -8.87
CA GLN A 29 6.99 -6.76 -7.64
C GLN A 29 6.44 -5.93 -6.46
N ILE A 30 5.46 -6.48 -5.77
CA ILE A 30 4.88 -5.89 -4.56
C ILE A 30 5.78 -6.21 -3.37
N LEU A 31 6.19 -5.16 -2.65
CA LEU A 31 7.01 -5.24 -1.46
C LEU A 31 6.24 -4.69 -0.26
N GLU A 32 6.19 -5.47 0.81
CA GLU A 32 5.86 -4.96 2.14
C GLU A 32 7.13 -4.39 2.77
N THR A 33 6.98 -3.22 3.39
CA THR A 33 8.07 -2.54 4.09
C THR A 33 7.81 -2.58 5.58
N THR A 34 8.76 -3.09 6.35
CA THR A 34 8.91 -2.74 7.75
C THR A 34 9.70 -1.43 7.87
N TYR A 35 9.87 -0.93 9.10
CA TYR A 35 10.74 0.23 9.35
C TYR A 35 12.21 -0.02 8.96
N THR A 36 12.65 -1.27 8.84
CA THR A 36 14.07 -1.63 8.66
C THR A 36 14.35 -2.48 7.41
N SER A 37 13.33 -3.02 6.76
CA SER A 37 13.48 -3.91 5.61
C SER A 37 12.29 -3.83 4.67
N ALA A 38 12.52 -4.18 3.40
CA ALA A 38 11.47 -4.42 2.43
C ALA A 38 11.63 -5.85 1.90
N GLY A 39 10.52 -6.55 1.69
CA GLY A 39 10.54 -7.91 1.16
C GLY A 39 9.31 -8.20 0.29
N PRO A 40 9.39 -9.20 -0.61
CA PRO A 40 8.24 -9.62 -1.40
C PRO A 40 7.07 -10.07 -0.53
N VAL A 41 5.85 -9.67 -0.90
CA VAL A 41 4.65 -10.16 -0.22
C VAL A 41 4.37 -11.62 -0.61
N PRO A 42 3.94 -12.47 0.34
CA PRO A 42 3.68 -13.89 0.08
C PRO A 42 2.39 -14.16 -0.72
N ALA A 43 1.42 -13.23 -0.71
CA ALA A 43 0.14 -13.35 -1.43
C ALA A 43 -0.19 -12.04 -2.21
N PRO A 44 0.55 -11.73 -3.29
CA PRO A 44 0.37 -10.49 -4.05
C PRO A 44 -1.02 -10.35 -4.70
N GLU A 45 -1.74 -11.45 -4.91
CA GLU A 45 -3.10 -11.47 -5.45
C GLU A 45 -4.15 -10.80 -4.54
N ASN A 46 -3.85 -10.68 -3.25
CA ASN A 46 -4.73 -10.02 -2.29
C ASN A 46 -4.64 -8.49 -2.36
N TYR A 47 -3.71 -7.97 -3.15
CA TYR A 47 -3.44 -6.56 -3.34
C TYR A 47 -4.09 -6.04 -4.63
N CYS A 48 -4.90 -5.00 -4.49
CA CYS A 48 -5.48 -4.28 -5.62
C CYS A 48 -4.92 -2.85 -5.62
N PRO A 49 -4.04 -2.48 -6.56
CA PRO A 49 -3.54 -1.12 -6.66
C PRO A 49 -4.60 -0.19 -7.25
N TYR A 50 -4.70 1.03 -6.72
CA TYR A 50 -5.61 2.07 -7.22
C TYR A 50 -4.81 3.26 -7.75
N VAL A 51 -3.78 3.66 -6.99
CA VAL A 51 -2.92 4.80 -7.30
C VAL A 51 -1.46 4.43 -7.08
N LEU A 52 -0.60 4.76 -8.04
CA LEU A 52 0.85 4.69 -7.93
C LEU A 52 1.40 6.10 -7.86
N PHE A 53 2.37 6.36 -6.99
CA PHE A 53 3.03 7.67 -6.96
C PHE A 53 4.49 7.58 -6.55
N ASN A 54 5.29 8.51 -7.07
CA ASN A 54 6.70 8.67 -6.75
C ASN A 54 7.01 10.18 -6.49
N GLU A 55 8.26 10.60 -6.56
CA GLU A 55 8.61 12.02 -6.32
C GLU A 55 8.20 12.97 -7.47
N GLU A 56 7.90 12.42 -8.64
CA GLU A 56 7.66 13.16 -9.89
C GLU A 56 6.23 12.98 -10.41
N GLU A 57 5.60 11.84 -10.12
CA GLU A 57 4.38 11.38 -10.78
C GLU A 57 3.32 10.88 -9.79
N VAL A 58 2.05 11.09 -10.15
CA VAL A 58 0.89 10.43 -9.54
C VAL A 58 0.08 9.82 -10.68
N ILE A 59 -0.17 8.52 -10.60
CA ILE A 59 -0.83 7.72 -11.63
C ILE A 59 -2.06 7.06 -11.02
N GLU A 60 -3.24 7.50 -11.43
CA GLU A 60 -4.49 6.78 -11.17
C GLU A 60 -4.67 5.66 -12.19
N LEU A 61 -4.90 4.43 -11.74
CA LEU A 61 -5.03 3.28 -12.65
C LEU A 61 -6.37 3.24 -13.39
N TRP A 62 -7.35 4.01 -12.92
CA TRP A 62 -8.58 4.35 -13.64
C TRP A 62 -9.08 5.73 -13.20
N PRO A 63 -9.92 6.42 -14.00
CA PRO A 63 -10.43 7.74 -13.63
C PRO A 63 -11.19 7.71 -12.30
N GLY A 64 -10.70 8.44 -11.30
CA GLY A 64 -11.33 8.55 -9.99
C GLY A 64 -10.85 7.52 -8.96
N ALA A 65 -9.85 6.70 -9.29
CA ALA A 65 -9.26 5.72 -8.37
C ALA A 65 -8.76 6.37 -7.07
N LEU A 66 -8.19 7.58 -7.14
CA LEU A 66 -7.73 8.30 -5.95
C LEU A 66 -8.89 8.65 -5.02
N ARG A 67 -10.02 9.08 -5.59
CA ARG A 67 -11.24 9.38 -4.83
C ARG A 67 -11.80 8.11 -4.18
N GLU A 68 -11.88 7.02 -4.92
CA GLU A 68 -12.34 5.73 -4.41
C GLU A 68 -11.48 5.24 -3.23
N VAL A 69 -10.16 5.44 -3.28
CA VAL A 69 -9.25 5.14 -2.16
C VAL A 69 -9.58 5.92 -0.88
N PHE A 70 -10.05 7.16 -1.01
CA PHE A 70 -10.46 7.97 0.14
C PHE A 70 -11.90 7.67 0.59
N GLU A 71 -12.73 7.12 -0.30
CA GLU A 71 -14.09 6.64 0.00
C GLU A 71 -14.10 5.23 0.62
N LEU A 72 -13.04 4.42 0.42
CA LEU A 72 -12.82 3.16 1.15
C LEU A 72 -12.81 3.45 2.65
N GLY A 73 -13.85 2.98 3.35
CA GLY A 73 -13.99 3.15 4.79
C GLY A 73 -12.79 2.58 5.53
N ARG A 74 -11.92 3.45 6.02
CA ARG A 74 -10.81 3.06 6.89
C ARG A 74 -11.35 3.00 8.31
N ASP A 75 -11.69 1.80 8.76
CA ASP A 75 -11.93 1.57 10.19
C ASP A 75 -10.58 1.51 10.90
N GLU A 76 -9.94 2.67 11.03
CA GLU A 76 -8.63 2.81 11.67
C GLU A 76 -8.68 2.34 13.13
N ALA A 77 -9.83 2.49 13.80
CA ALA A 77 -10.04 1.97 15.14
C ALA A 77 -9.99 0.44 15.16
N SER A 78 -10.71 -0.25 14.28
CA SER A 78 -10.63 -1.71 14.17
C SER A 78 -9.23 -2.18 13.76
N LYS A 79 -8.56 -1.48 12.84
CA LYS A 79 -7.18 -1.77 12.47
C LYS A 79 -6.23 -1.67 13.66
N LEU A 80 -6.32 -0.60 14.44
CA LEU A 80 -5.50 -0.40 15.65
C LEU A 80 -5.82 -1.45 16.72
N ASN A 81 -7.09 -1.81 16.91
CA ASN A 81 -7.49 -2.87 17.83
C ASN A 81 -6.94 -4.25 17.42
N LEU A 82 -6.97 -4.58 16.13
CA LEU A 82 -6.40 -5.83 15.61
C LEU A 82 -4.87 -5.86 15.80
N ILE A 83 -4.19 -4.73 15.60
CA ILE A 83 -2.75 -4.62 15.85
C ILE A 83 -2.45 -4.82 17.34
N ALA A 84 -3.20 -4.15 18.24
CA ALA A 84 -3.03 -4.32 19.69
C ALA A 84 -3.22 -5.79 20.11
N GLN A 85 -4.27 -6.44 19.63
CA GLN A 85 -4.51 -7.87 19.89
C GLN A 85 -3.36 -8.76 19.40
N ALA A 86 -2.81 -8.49 18.21
CA ALA A 86 -1.69 -9.25 17.67
C ALA A 86 -0.39 -9.05 18.47
N LEU A 87 -0.21 -7.88 19.08
CA LEU A 87 0.92 -7.56 19.95
C LEU A 87 0.75 -8.07 21.39
N GLY A 88 -0.47 -8.50 21.76
CA GLY A 88 -0.79 -9.01 23.09
C GLY A 88 -1.10 -7.94 24.13
N ASP A 89 -1.47 -6.73 23.69
CA ASP A 89 -1.95 -5.62 24.54
C ASP A 89 -3.47 -5.70 24.80
#